data_AF-D2QY13-F1
#
_entry.id   AF-D2QY13-F1
#
_cell.length_a   1.000
_cell.length_b   1.000
_cell.length_c   1.000
_cell.angle_alpha   90.00
_cell.angle_beta   90.00
_cell.angle_gamma   90.00
#
_symmetry.space_group_name_H-M   'P 1'
#
loop_
_entity.id
_entity.type
_entity.pdbx_description
1 polymer ?
#
loop_
_entity_poly.entity_id
_entity_poly.type
_entity_poly.pdbx_seq_one_letter_code
_entity_poly.pdbx_strand_id
1 'polypeptide(L)'
;MSNSRTVTERNAIAAVQRYVESDWFSRWQEFEARNDDGVDGIVFLRKKKLDKKSNKPDKAPGYTSLPIRGVLFVQVKGGEGYAGQSQKRPDHIEINLGEEYINNHRPRWDALPGPAILVYVNTANLKQNLDAWWTDLKVDSTYSDDNKQIVLVPKSQRFGPHSKGHMRRLLGPETQYDAHLHPLTAVHKDSSYVSIVLPLKACARSFYREWSVLPASERTHPGLGEILVTRNGWRHITRKGRRHERIVQSLQLLGIAKRMIKEVKDVGWVGRMEERQLKNGTIQRRELLGIRARVKFPFRQESVIQVILERKRIYGKSLISERTTFYSVYEARRGK
;
A
#
# COMPACT_ATOMS: atom_id res chain seq x y z
N MET A 1 -37.74 8.02 15.06
CA MET A 1 -36.71 8.88 15.69
C MET A 1 -35.95 9.57 14.57
N SER A 2 -35.59 10.85 14.72
CA SER A 2 -35.06 11.72 13.66
C SER A 2 -33.92 11.05 12.87
N ASN A 3 -34.15 10.76 11.58
CA ASN A 3 -33.17 10.22 10.63
C ASN A 3 -32.07 11.24 10.23
N SER A 4 -31.85 12.27 11.04
CA SER A 4 -30.89 13.34 10.76
C SER A 4 -29.87 13.47 11.88
N ARG A 5 -28.58 13.47 11.49
CA ARG A 5 -27.44 13.67 12.38
C ARG A 5 -27.56 14.99 13.14
N THR A 6 -27.17 14.97 14.41
CA THR A 6 -27.10 16.19 15.22
C THR A 6 -26.12 17.20 14.60
N VAL A 7 -26.25 18.47 14.94
CA VAL A 7 -25.31 19.52 14.47
C VAL A 7 -23.88 19.19 14.91
N THR A 8 -23.73 18.68 16.12
CA THR A 8 -22.44 18.27 16.69
C THR A 8 -21.79 17.13 15.91
N GLU A 9 -22.56 16.09 15.56
CA GLU A 9 -22.06 14.98 14.74
C GLU A 9 -21.68 15.42 13.32
N ARG A 10 -22.50 16.26 12.69
CA ARG A 10 -22.18 16.82 11.36
C ARG A 10 -20.87 17.61 11.38
N ASN A 11 -20.68 18.43 12.41
CA ASN A 11 -19.45 19.21 12.58
C ASN A 11 -18.23 18.30 12.83
N ALA A 12 -18.39 17.23 13.60
CA ALA A 12 -17.33 16.25 13.83
C ALA A 12 -16.96 15.47 12.55
N ILE A 13 -17.94 15.07 11.75
CA ILE A 13 -17.68 14.39 10.47
C ILE A 13 -16.96 15.34 9.50
N ALA A 14 -17.43 16.58 9.37
CA ALA A 14 -16.78 17.60 8.54
C ALA A 14 -15.31 17.84 8.96
N ALA A 15 -15.04 17.79 10.27
CA ALA A 15 -13.69 17.88 10.82
C ALA A 15 -12.79 16.72 10.38
N VAL A 16 -13.28 15.48 10.47
CA VAL A 16 -12.56 14.28 10.02
C VAL A 16 -12.32 14.34 8.51
N GLN A 17 -13.34 14.70 7.73
CA GLN A 17 -13.23 14.87 6.29
C GLN A 17 -12.12 15.87 5.93
N ARG A 18 -12.06 17.03 6.60
CA ARG A 18 -11.02 18.04 6.37
C ARG A 18 -9.62 17.45 6.52
N TYR A 19 -9.34 16.72 7.60
CA TYR A 19 -8.02 16.08 7.77
C TYR A 19 -7.71 15.07 6.67
N VAL A 20 -8.70 14.24 6.31
CA VAL A 20 -8.53 13.18 5.30
C VAL A 20 -8.28 13.76 3.90
N GLU A 21 -9.03 14.79 3.52
CA GLU A 21 -8.99 15.33 2.16
C GLU A 21 -7.89 16.39 2.01
N SER A 22 -7.80 17.34 2.95
CA SER A 22 -6.88 18.47 2.85
C SER A 22 -5.48 18.13 3.33
N ASP A 23 -5.34 17.47 4.48
CA ASP A 23 -4.02 17.21 5.06
C ASP A 23 -3.42 15.91 4.55
N TRP A 24 -4.26 14.86 4.43
CA TRP A 24 -3.81 13.57 3.97
C TRP A 24 -3.87 13.42 2.46
N PHE A 25 -4.57 14.28 1.71
CA PHE A 25 -4.77 14.11 0.26
C PHE A 25 -5.31 12.70 -0.07
N SER A 26 -6.20 12.20 0.78
CA SER A 26 -6.92 10.94 0.63
C SER A 26 -8.38 11.25 0.28
N ARG A 27 -9.24 10.23 0.16
CA ARG A 27 -10.68 10.49 -0.06
C ARG A 27 -11.49 10.03 1.13
N TRP A 28 -12.47 10.83 1.50
CA TRP A 28 -13.51 10.49 2.45
C TRP A 28 -14.78 10.11 1.66
N GLN A 29 -15.49 9.12 2.16
CA GLN A 29 -16.86 8.83 1.73
C GLN A 29 -17.70 8.63 2.99
N GLU A 30 -18.56 9.60 3.26
CA GLU A 30 -19.56 9.50 4.33
C GLU A 30 -20.63 8.49 3.93
N PHE A 31 -21.13 7.74 4.92
CA PHE A 31 -22.34 6.94 4.78
C PHE A 31 -23.54 7.72 5.33
N GLU A 32 -24.69 7.53 4.69
CA GLU A 32 -25.94 8.08 5.19
C GLU A 32 -26.34 7.35 6.48
N ALA A 33 -26.86 8.07 7.48
CA ALA A 33 -27.27 7.51 8.79
C ALA A 33 -28.41 6.47 8.74
N ARG A 34 -28.99 6.23 7.55
CA ARG A 34 -29.97 5.15 7.32
C ARG A 34 -29.33 3.86 6.80
N ASN A 35 -28.06 3.97 6.38
CA ASN A 35 -27.29 2.93 5.71
C ASN A 35 -26.00 2.61 6.49
N ASP A 36 -25.75 3.26 7.63
CA ASP A 36 -24.56 3.02 8.44
C ASP A 36 -24.76 1.82 9.36
N ASP A 37 -24.10 0.71 9.04
CA ASP A 37 -24.04 -0.46 9.92
C ASP A 37 -22.97 -0.28 11.01
N GLY A 38 -23.09 0.81 11.78
CA GLY A 38 -22.16 1.16 12.86
C GLY A 38 -20.85 1.83 12.41
N VAL A 39 -20.82 2.44 11.23
CA VAL A 39 -19.68 3.20 10.70
C VAL A 39 -20.15 4.46 9.97
N ASP A 40 -19.63 5.63 10.31
CA ASP A 40 -20.03 6.91 9.70
C ASP A 40 -19.44 7.15 8.31
N GLY A 41 -18.34 6.48 7.98
CA GLY A 41 -17.74 6.57 6.66
C GLY A 41 -16.48 5.76 6.48
N ILE A 42 -15.89 5.91 5.29
CA ILE A 42 -14.67 5.21 4.89
C ILE A 42 -13.62 6.19 4.38
N VAL A 43 -12.36 5.87 4.70
CA VAL A 43 -11.20 6.59 4.18
C VAL A 43 -10.49 5.73 3.14
N PHE A 44 -10.44 6.22 1.90
CA PHE A 44 -9.58 5.67 0.86
C PHE A 44 -8.18 6.27 0.98
N LEU A 45 -7.30 5.60 1.73
CA LEU A 45 -5.98 6.13 2.04
C LEU A 45 -5.08 6.14 0.79
N ARG A 46 -4.65 7.33 0.34
CA ARG A 46 -3.82 7.48 -0.87
C ARG A 46 -2.35 7.76 -0.56
N LYS A 47 -1.46 7.42 -1.48
CA LYS A 47 -0.04 7.84 -1.40
C LYS A 47 0.07 9.33 -1.81
N LYS A 48 0.74 10.14 -0.99
CA LYS A 48 1.04 11.54 -1.34
C LYS A 48 2.15 11.56 -2.41
N LYS A 49 1.94 12.27 -3.52
CA LYS A 49 3.01 12.70 -4.43
C LYS A 49 2.78 14.16 -4.74
N LEU A 50 3.69 15.02 -4.27
CA LEU A 50 3.74 16.41 -4.72
C LEU A 50 3.98 16.41 -6.22
N ASP A 51 3.16 17.14 -6.96
CA ASP A 51 3.45 17.46 -8.34
C ASP A 51 4.46 18.62 -8.36
N LYS A 52 5.75 18.28 -8.45
CA LYS A 52 6.85 19.28 -8.49
C LYS A 52 6.88 20.09 -9.79
N LYS A 53 5.91 19.94 -10.70
CA LYS A 53 5.88 20.64 -11.99
C LYS A 53 5.16 21.99 -11.97
N SER A 54 4.48 22.37 -10.89
CA SER A 54 3.89 23.72 -10.78
C SER A 54 4.89 24.71 -10.16
N ASN A 55 5.91 25.13 -10.91
CA ASN A 55 6.73 26.31 -10.59
C ASN A 55 5.97 27.60 -10.94
N LYS A 56 4.70 27.73 -10.54
CA LYS A 56 3.96 29.00 -10.60
C LYS A 56 3.79 29.49 -9.16
N PRO A 57 4.31 30.67 -8.80
CA PRO A 57 4.31 31.17 -7.41
C PRO A 57 2.90 31.30 -6.82
N ASP A 58 1.86 31.42 -7.65
CA ASP A 58 0.49 31.71 -7.21
C ASP A 58 -0.47 30.50 -7.26
N LYS A 59 0.03 29.27 -7.50
CA LYS A 59 -0.82 28.07 -7.46
C LYS A 59 -0.42 27.14 -6.31
N ALA A 60 -1.41 26.80 -5.49
CA ALA A 60 -1.29 25.71 -4.52
C ALA A 60 -0.74 24.45 -5.24
N PRO A 61 0.17 23.68 -4.58
CA PRO A 61 0.82 22.54 -5.22
C PRO A 61 -0.22 21.59 -5.83
N GLY A 62 -0.08 21.27 -7.11
CA GLY A 62 -0.87 20.22 -7.73
C GLY A 62 -0.56 18.86 -7.09
N TYR A 63 -1.57 18.00 -6.97
CA TYR A 63 -1.39 16.61 -6.52
C TYR A 63 -1.85 15.67 -7.61
N THR A 64 -0.97 14.79 -8.08
CA THR A 64 -1.36 13.69 -8.97
C THR A 64 -1.93 12.56 -8.13
N SER A 65 -3.18 12.18 -8.41
CA SER A 65 -3.85 11.10 -7.68
C SER A 65 -3.08 9.78 -7.86
N LEU A 66 -2.62 9.19 -6.76
CA LEU A 66 -1.99 7.87 -6.75
C LEU A 66 -3.00 6.78 -6.35
N PRO A 67 -2.70 5.49 -6.61
CA PRO A 67 -3.57 4.38 -6.24
C PRO A 67 -3.94 4.39 -4.76
N ILE A 68 -5.16 3.91 -4.47
CA ILE A 68 -5.66 3.68 -3.12
C ILE A 68 -4.78 2.59 -2.47
N ARG A 69 -4.29 2.81 -1.25
CA ARG A 69 -3.46 1.84 -0.53
C ARG A 69 -4.24 0.91 0.37
N GLY A 70 -5.46 1.29 0.72
CA GLY A 70 -6.36 0.52 1.59
C GLY A 70 -7.54 1.38 2.01
N VAL A 71 -8.51 0.72 2.65
CA VAL A 71 -9.74 1.34 3.14
C VAL A 71 -9.76 1.21 4.66
N LEU A 72 -10.01 2.32 5.34
CA LEU A 72 -10.27 2.36 6.79
C LEU A 72 -11.76 2.61 6.98
N PHE A 73 -12.36 1.90 7.93
CA PHE A 73 -13.72 2.15 8.37
C PHE A 73 -13.68 3.05 9.60
N VAL A 74 -14.51 4.08 9.63
CA VAL A 74 -14.42 5.15 10.64
C VAL A 74 -15.78 5.37 11.27
N GLN A 75 -15.86 5.19 12.58
CA GLN A 75 -16.93 5.74 13.42
C GLN A 75 -16.46 7.09 13.96
N VAL A 76 -17.30 8.11 13.86
CA VAL A 76 -17.04 9.45 14.39
C VAL A 76 -17.94 9.69 15.59
N LYS A 77 -17.38 10.24 16.67
CA LYS A 77 -18.15 10.74 17.82
C LYS A 77 -17.70 12.16 18.11
N GLY A 78 -18.67 13.04 18.33
CA GLY A 78 -18.43 14.45 18.59
C GLY A 78 -19.32 14.96 19.72
N GLY A 79 -18.77 15.84 20.55
CA GLY A 79 -19.49 16.47 21.65
C GLY A 79 -18.90 16.16 23.01
N GLU A 80 -18.94 17.16 23.90
CA GLU A 80 -18.42 17.07 25.28
C GLU A 80 -19.12 15.99 26.11
N GLY A 81 -20.41 15.71 25.82
CA GLY A 81 -21.20 14.72 26.54
C GLY A 81 -20.74 13.26 26.37
N TYR A 82 -19.89 12.98 25.37
CA TYR A 82 -19.34 11.63 25.18
C TYR A 82 -18.06 11.39 25.98
N ALA A 83 -17.31 12.44 26.32
CA ALA A 83 -15.94 12.31 26.81
C ALA A 83 -15.82 12.62 28.30
N GLY A 84 -15.41 11.63 29.07
CA GLY A 84 -15.01 11.75 30.47
C GLY A 84 -13.48 11.75 30.64
N GLN A 85 -13.03 12.36 31.74
CA GLN A 85 -11.69 12.14 32.27
C GLN A 85 -11.81 11.36 33.59
N SER A 86 -11.06 10.27 33.70
CA SER A 86 -11.00 9.47 34.93
C SER A 86 -9.67 9.69 35.64
N GLN A 87 -9.71 9.82 36.96
CA GLN A 87 -8.50 9.83 37.79
C GLN A 87 -7.73 8.50 37.70
N LYS A 88 -8.43 7.39 37.42
CA LYS A 88 -7.83 6.05 37.31
C LYS A 88 -7.03 5.88 36.01
N ARG A 89 -7.39 6.60 34.95
CA ARG A 89 -6.78 6.49 33.61
C ARG A 89 -6.43 7.89 33.06
N PRO A 90 -5.49 8.61 33.68
CA PRO A 90 -5.20 10.00 33.33
C PRO A 90 -4.68 10.18 31.89
N ASP A 91 -4.08 9.14 31.30
CA ASP A 91 -3.54 9.15 29.93
C ASP A 91 -4.59 8.84 28.85
N HIS A 92 -5.85 8.59 29.22
CA HIS A 92 -6.92 8.27 28.30
C HIS A 92 -8.05 9.30 28.35
N ILE A 93 -8.79 9.36 27.24
CA ILE A 93 -10.11 9.97 27.15
C ILE A 93 -11.10 8.81 27.18
N GLU A 94 -12.06 8.85 28.10
CA GLU A 94 -13.08 7.82 28.24
C GLU A 94 -14.30 8.21 27.42
N ILE A 95 -14.59 7.48 26.35
CA ILE A 95 -15.74 7.72 25.49
C ILE A 95 -16.88 6.81 25.95
N ASN A 96 -17.93 7.39 26.55
CA ASN A 96 -19.11 6.65 26.97
C ASN A 96 -20.04 6.42 25.78
N LEU A 97 -20.14 5.16 25.34
CA LEU A 97 -21.05 4.75 24.27
C LEU A 97 -22.25 3.96 24.78
N GLY A 98 -22.20 3.49 26.03
CA GLY A 98 -23.17 2.56 26.60
C GLY A 98 -22.82 1.09 26.29
N GLU A 99 -23.10 0.20 27.25
CA GLU A 99 -22.77 -1.23 27.15
C GLU A 99 -23.56 -1.92 26.04
N GLU A 100 -24.86 -1.63 25.91
CA GLU A 100 -25.70 -2.18 24.84
C GLU A 100 -25.18 -1.77 23.46
N TYR A 101 -24.78 -0.51 23.29
CA TYR A 101 -24.21 -0.02 22.04
C TYR A 101 -22.94 -0.80 21.69
N ILE A 102 -22.00 -0.93 22.62
CA ILE A 102 -20.74 -1.65 22.40
C ILE A 102 -21.00 -3.12 22.08
N ASN A 103 -21.86 -3.80 22.83
CA ASN A 103 -22.19 -5.21 22.61
C ASN A 103 -22.83 -5.45 21.23
N ASN A 104 -23.64 -4.50 20.75
CA ASN A 104 -24.30 -4.60 19.45
C ASN A 104 -23.40 -4.25 18.26
N HIS A 105 -22.41 -3.36 18.45
CA HIS A 105 -21.58 -2.83 17.36
C HIS A 105 -20.22 -3.53 17.24
N ARG A 106 -19.63 -4.01 18.34
CA ARG A 106 -18.31 -4.65 18.32
C ARG A 106 -18.24 -5.86 17.36
N PRO A 107 -19.20 -6.81 17.35
CA PRO A 107 -19.19 -7.90 16.38
C PRO A 107 -19.19 -7.42 14.92
N ARG A 108 -19.86 -6.29 14.64
CA ARG A 108 -19.93 -5.69 13.29
C ARG A 108 -18.61 -5.06 12.91
N TRP A 109 -18.00 -4.31 13.82
CA TRP A 109 -16.66 -3.76 13.60
C TRP A 109 -15.65 -4.87 13.34
N ASP A 110 -15.66 -5.93 14.15
CA ASP A 110 -14.75 -7.08 14.00
C ASP A 110 -14.92 -7.77 12.65
N ALA A 111 -16.16 -7.89 12.15
CA ALA A 111 -16.47 -8.48 10.85
C ALA A 111 -15.99 -7.66 9.63
N LEU A 112 -15.70 -6.37 9.79
CA LEU A 112 -15.25 -5.53 8.66
C LEU A 112 -13.92 -6.04 8.06
N PRO A 113 -13.74 -6.01 6.74
CA PRO A 113 -12.57 -6.61 6.09
C PRO A 113 -11.25 -5.86 6.36
N GLY A 114 -11.32 -4.63 6.88
CA GLY A 114 -10.16 -3.79 7.20
C GLY A 114 -10.25 -3.21 8.61
N PRO A 115 -9.29 -2.35 8.99
CA PRO A 115 -9.30 -1.70 10.29
C PRO A 115 -10.54 -0.84 10.49
N ALA A 116 -11.10 -0.90 11.70
CA ALA A 116 -12.20 -0.07 12.15
C ALA A 116 -11.68 0.84 13.25
N ILE A 117 -11.79 2.16 13.08
CA ILE A 117 -11.32 3.13 14.07
C ILE A 117 -12.47 3.98 14.59
N LEU A 118 -12.37 4.36 15.84
CA LEU A 118 -13.16 5.44 16.41
C LEU A 118 -12.34 6.73 16.32
N VAL A 119 -12.95 7.80 15.84
CA VAL A 119 -12.40 9.16 15.91
C VAL A 119 -13.29 10.01 16.80
N TYR A 120 -12.75 10.44 17.93
CA TYR A 120 -13.39 11.41 18.80
C TYR A 120 -12.94 12.82 18.41
N VAL A 121 -13.90 13.71 18.18
CA VAL A 121 -13.66 15.13 17.90
C VAL A 121 -14.22 15.96 19.04
N ASN A 122 -13.35 16.71 19.73
CA ASN A 122 -13.78 17.71 20.68
C ASN A 122 -14.34 18.92 19.90
N THR A 123 -15.64 19.13 20.04
CA THR A 123 -16.36 20.17 19.27
C THR A 123 -16.38 21.54 19.96
N ALA A 124 -15.82 21.68 21.16
CA ALA A 124 -15.86 22.91 21.96
C ALA A 124 -15.30 24.14 21.23
N ASN A 125 -14.19 23.96 20.49
CA ASN A 125 -13.42 25.05 19.87
C ASN A 125 -13.10 24.82 18.38
N LEU A 126 -14.01 24.21 17.62
CA LEU A 126 -13.83 23.86 16.20
C LEU A 126 -13.33 25.00 15.30
N LYS A 127 -13.64 26.26 15.63
CA LYS A 127 -13.24 27.44 14.86
C LYS A 127 -11.75 27.78 14.99
N GLN A 128 -11.13 27.45 16.12
CA GLN A 128 -9.78 27.89 16.46
C GLN A 128 -8.77 26.75 16.40
N ASN A 129 -9.12 25.59 16.94
CA ASN A 129 -8.28 24.41 16.90
C ASN A 129 -9.13 23.16 16.86
N LEU A 130 -8.74 22.21 16.02
CA LEU A 130 -9.48 20.97 15.86
C LEU A 130 -8.78 19.90 16.67
N ASP A 131 -9.33 19.63 17.85
CA ASP A 131 -8.80 18.62 18.76
C ASP A 131 -9.52 17.30 18.50
N ALA A 132 -8.80 16.37 17.87
CA ALA A 132 -9.30 15.03 17.60
C ALA A 132 -8.32 13.94 18.04
N TRP A 133 -8.85 12.79 18.40
CA TRP A 133 -8.13 11.59 18.82
C TRP A 133 -8.74 10.36 18.19
N TRP A 134 -7.99 9.26 18.15
CA TRP A 134 -8.48 8.01 17.59
C TRP A 134 -8.01 6.79 18.37
N THR A 135 -8.71 5.67 18.17
CA THR A 135 -8.33 4.35 18.67
C THR A 135 -8.81 3.26 17.71
N ASP A 136 -8.22 2.06 17.80
CA ASP A 136 -8.61 0.89 17.01
C ASP A 136 -9.73 0.13 17.73
N LEU A 137 -10.89 0.01 17.09
CA LEU A 137 -12.07 -0.65 17.65
C LEU A 137 -11.96 -2.18 17.68
N LYS A 138 -10.99 -2.76 16.99
CA LYS A 138 -10.78 -4.22 16.93
C LYS A 138 -9.82 -4.76 17.99
N VAL A 139 -9.28 -3.89 18.83
CA VAL A 139 -8.32 -4.27 19.87
C VAL A 139 -9.04 -4.34 21.22
N ASP A 140 -8.88 -5.46 21.93
CA ASP A 140 -9.57 -5.68 23.21
C ASP A 140 -9.22 -4.61 24.25
N SER A 141 -7.96 -4.15 24.29
CA SER A 141 -7.50 -3.11 25.22
C SER A 141 -8.10 -1.72 24.98
N THR A 142 -8.86 -1.54 23.90
CA THR A 142 -9.62 -0.32 23.63
C THR A 142 -10.87 -0.24 24.50
N TYR A 143 -11.32 -1.34 25.09
CA TYR A 143 -12.51 -1.37 25.94
C TYR A 143 -12.11 -1.44 27.41
N SER A 144 -12.85 -0.77 28.29
CA SER A 144 -12.54 -0.78 29.72
C SER A 144 -12.97 -2.10 30.38
N ASP A 145 -12.04 -2.79 31.04
CA ASP A 145 -12.32 -4.07 31.73
C ASP A 145 -13.30 -3.92 32.90
N ASP A 146 -13.33 -2.75 33.53
CA ASP A 146 -14.11 -2.43 34.73
C ASP A 146 -15.37 -1.60 34.46
N ASN A 147 -15.51 -1.03 33.26
CA ASN A 147 -16.71 -0.32 32.85
C ASN A 147 -17.03 -0.57 31.37
N LYS A 148 -17.94 -1.52 31.14
CA LYS A 148 -18.32 -1.98 29.79
C LYS A 148 -19.01 -0.94 28.92
N GLN A 149 -19.31 0.25 29.45
CA GLN A 149 -19.88 1.37 28.69
C GLN A 149 -18.80 2.23 28.01
N ILE A 150 -17.52 2.02 28.33
CA ILE A 150 -16.43 2.93 27.99
C ILE A 150 -15.51 2.34 26.92
N VAL A 151 -15.25 3.16 25.90
CA VAL A 151 -14.13 3.02 24.97
C VAL A 151 -12.99 3.97 25.38
N LEU A 152 -11.79 3.44 25.48
CA LEU A 152 -10.57 4.13 25.88
C LEU A 152 -9.84 4.68 24.64
N VAL A 153 -9.62 5.99 24.62
CA VAL A 153 -8.87 6.67 23.56
C VAL A 153 -7.60 7.30 24.16
N PRO A 154 -6.39 6.80 23.85
CA PRO A 154 -5.17 7.37 24.42
C PRO A 154 -4.96 8.83 24.02
N LYS A 155 -4.64 9.70 24.98
CA LYS A 155 -4.39 11.14 24.73
C LYS A 155 -3.22 11.38 23.76
N SER A 156 -2.28 10.43 23.68
CA SER A 156 -1.16 10.43 22.74
C SER A 156 -1.57 10.10 21.30
N GLN A 157 -2.72 9.44 21.08
CA GLN A 157 -3.23 9.08 19.75
C GLN A 157 -4.07 10.21 19.15
N ARG A 158 -3.43 11.35 18.88
CA ARG A 158 -4.06 12.48 18.18
C ARG A 158 -4.42 12.10 16.75
N PHE A 159 -5.56 12.60 16.27
CA PHE A 159 -6.00 12.47 14.88
C PHE A 159 -5.77 13.80 14.16
N GLY A 160 -4.96 13.80 13.11
CA GLY A 160 -4.60 15.02 12.39
C GLY A 160 -3.58 14.76 11.28
N PRO A 161 -2.86 15.78 10.77
CA PRO A 161 -1.95 15.63 9.62
C PRO A 161 -0.87 14.55 9.81
N HIS A 162 -0.40 14.37 11.05
CA HIS A 162 0.64 13.41 11.42
C HIS A 162 0.12 11.96 11.54
N SER A 163 -1.17 11.75 11.81
CA SER A 163 -1.71 10.41 12.08
C SER A 163 -1.87 9.54 10.82
N LYS A 164 -1.76 10.11 9.62
CA LYS A 164 -1.73 9.36 8.35
C LYS A 164 -0.70 8.22 8.36
N GLY A 165 0.45 8.44 8.99
CA GLY A 165 1.50 7.42 9.12
C GLY A 165 1.07 6.24 10.01
N HIS A 166 0.26 6.50 11.03
CA HIS A 166 -0.33 5.48 11.89
C HIS A 166 -1.40 4.69 11.16
N MET A 167 -2.32 5.36 10.46
CA MET A 167 -3.33 4.71 9.62
C MET A 167 -2.73 3.77 8.58
N ARG A 168 -1.63 4.18 7.97
CA ARG A 168 -0.88 3.33 7.03
C ARG A 168 -0.30 2.08 7.71
N ARG A 169 0.12 2.17 8.97
CA ARG A 169 0.61 1.01 9.74
C ARG A 169 -0.55 0.10 10.13
N LEU A 170 -1.70 0.69 10.48
CA LEU A 170 -2.91 -0.02 10.87
C LEU A 170 -3.48 -0.87 9.73
N LEU A 171 -3.50 -0.33 8.50
CA LEU A 171 -3.81 -1.10 7.29
C LEU A 171 -2.83 -2.24 7.00
N GLY A 172 -1.76 -2.34 7.78
CA GLY A 172 -0.70 -3.31 7.60
C GLY A 172 0.16 -3.03 6.37
N PRO A 173 1.15 -3.91 6.10
CA PRO A 173 1.72 -4.00 4.75
C PRO A 173 0.59 -4.31 3.76
N GLU A 174 0.74 -3.92 2.48
CA GLU A 174 -0.25 -3.95 1.37
C GLU A 174 -0.93 -5.34 1.09
N THR A 175 -1.35 -6.10 2.11
CA THR A 175 -1.68 -7.53 2.13
C THR A 175 -3.08 -7.84 1.65
N GLN A 176 -4.05 -6.92 1.83
CA GLN A 176 -5.37 -7.09 1.22
C GLN A 176 -5.27 -7.14 -0.32
N TYR A 177 -4.28 -6.49 -0.93
CA TYR A 177 -3.98 -6.63 -2.36
C TYR A 177 -3.23 -7.93 -2.70
N ASP A 178 -2.52 -8.53 -1.75
CA ASP A 178 -1.76 -9.76 -2.03
C ASP A 178 -2.65 -10.99 -2.16
N ALA A 179 -3.79 -11.03 -1.46
CA ALA A 179 -4.77 -12.10 -1.61
C ALA A 179 -5.25 -12.23 -3.07
N HIS A 180 -5.30 -11.11 -3.79
CA HIS A 180 -5.64 -11.04 -5.21
C HIS A 180 -4.44 -11.21 -6.15
N LEU A 181 -3.20 -11.27 -5.64
CA LEU A 181 -2.05 -11.53 -6.51
C LEU A 181 -2.12 -12.96 -7.05
N HIS A 182 -1.70 -13.10 -8.30
CA HIS A 182 -1.64 -14.40 -8.97
C HIS A 182 -0.87 -15.41 -8.10
N PRO A 183 -1.52 -16.52 -7.68
CA PRO A 183 -0.87 -17.52 -6.86
C PRO A 183 0.03 -18.40 -7.74
N LEU A 184 1.27 -18.59 -7.30
CA LEU A 184 2.21 -19.53 -7.90
C LEU A 184 2.74 -20.48 -6.84
N THR A 185 2.85 -21.76 -7.20
CA THR A 185 3.57 -22.74 -6.38
C THR A 185 4.90 -23.03 -7.06
N ALA A 186 6.00 -22.72 -6.38
CA ALA A 186 7.34 -22.98 -6.86
C ALA A 186 7.56 -24.49 -7.03
N VAL A 187 8.08 -24.89 -8.18
CA VAL A 187 8.42 -26.29 -8.50
C VAL A 187 9.94 -26.46 -8.56
N HIS A 188 10.41 -27.71 -8.54
CA HIS A 188 11.85 -27.99 -8.59
C HIS A 188 12.56 -27.33 -9.78
N LYS A 189 11.91 -27.24 -10.94
CA LYS A 189 12.44 -26.57 -12.15
C LYS A 189 12.73 -25.08 -11.95
N ASP A 190 12.06 -24.42 -11.00
CA ASP A 190 12.30 -23.01 -10.69
C ASP A 190 13.63 -22.78 -9.95
N SER A 191 14.22 -23.83 -9.39
CA SER A 191 15.49 -23.78 -8.65
C SER A 191 16.51 -24.83 -9.10
N SER A 192 16.24 -25.58 -10.17
CA SER A 192 17.09 -26.70 -10.61
C SER A 192 18.50 -26.29 -11.05
N TYR A 193 18.71 -25.00 -11.33
CA TYR A 193 20.03 -24.45 -11.63
C TYR A 193 20.89 -24.23 -10.39
N VAL A 194 20.32 -24.29 -9.18
CA VAL A 194 21.06 -24.13 -7.93
C VAL A 194 21.73 -25.45 -7.56
N SER A 195 23.05 -25.44 -7.46
CA SER A 195 23.86 -26.57 -7.02
C SER A 195 24.47 -26.29 -5.65
N ILE A 196 24.58 -27.34 -4.82
CA ILE A 196 25.27 -27.29 -3.52
C ILE A 196 26.79 -27.25 -3.71
N VAL A 197 27.29 -27.80 -4.82
CA VAL A 197 28.73 -27.93 -5.10
C VAL A 197 29.31 -26.64 -5.68
N LEU A 198 28.53 -25.93 -6.51
CA LEU A 198 29.01 -24.75 -7.22
C LEU A 198 28.54 -23.45 -6.55
N PRO A 199 29.35 -22.36 -6.60
CA PRO A 199 28.94 -21.07 -6.07
C PRO A 199 27.64 -20.56 -6.71
N LEU A 200 26.68 -20.10 -5.88
CA LEU A 200 25.37 -19.61 -6.33
C LEU A 200 25.46 -18.60 -7.50
N LYS A 201 26.43 -17.69 -7.44
CA LYS A 201 26.65 -16.68 -8.50
C LYS A 201 27.05 -17.30 -9.84
N ALA A 202 27.83 -18.39 -9.83
CA ALA A 202 28.22 -19.11 -11.04
C ALA A 202 27.01 -19.85 -11.63
N CYS A 203 26.30 -20.61 -10.81
CA CYS A 203 25.04 -21.29 -11.15
C CYS A 203 24.02 -20.34 -11.79
N ALA A 204 23.72 -19.23 -11.10
CA ALA A 204 22.77 -18.22 -11.56
C ALA A 204 23.24 -17.52 -12.84
N ARG A 205 24.56 -17.34 -13.04
CA ARG A 205 25.10 -16.75 -14.27
C ARG A 205 24.92 -17.67 -15.46
N SER A 206 25.14 -18.97 -15.29
CA SER A 206 24.92 -19.96 -16.34
C SER A 206 23.44 -20.00 -16.74
N PHE A 207 22.55 -20.10 -15.75
CA PHE A 207 21.10 -20.03 -15.99
C PHE A 207 20.68 -18.73 -16.70
N TYR A 208 21.17 -17.57 -16.25
CA TYR A 208 20.82 -16.29 -16.85
C TYR A 208 21.27 -16.17 -18.32
N ARG A 209 22.44 -16.73 -18.65
CA ARG A 209 22.95 -16.79 -20.03
C ARG A 209 22.09 -17.69 -20.90
N GLU A 210 21.79 -18.89 -20.43
CA GLU A 210 20.90 -19.82 -21.13
C GLU A 210 19.53 -19.18 -21.37
N TRP A 211 18.92 -18.60 -20.33
CA TRP A 211 17.64 -17.91 -20.44
C TRP A 211 17.66 -16.79 -21.49
N SER A 212 18.77 -16.06 -21.61
CA SER A 212 18.93 -14.98 -22.59
C SER A 212 18.97 -15.42 -24.05
N VAL A 213 19.24 -16.70 -24.33
CA VAL A 213 19.35 -17.24 -25.70
C VAL A 213 18.22 -18.21 -26.07
N LEU A 214 17.30 -18.50 -25.15
CA LEU A 214 16.10 -19.30 -25.44
C LEU A 214 15.24 -18.71 -26.59
N PRO A 215 14.28 -19.45 -27.14
CA PRO A 215 13.31 -18.89 -28.09
C PRO A 215 12.46 -17.78 -27.47
N ALA A 216 11.94 -16.85 -28.29
CA ALA A 216 11.09 -15.76 -27.82
C ALA A 216 9.84 -16.27 -27.07
N SER A 217 9.27 -17.41 -27.49
CA SER A 217 8.12 -18.06 -26.81
C SER A 217 8.39 -18.40 -25.34
N GLU A 218 9.65 -18.64 -24.96
CA GLU A 218 10.07 -18.88 -23.57
C GLU A 218 10.30 -17.59 -22.77
N ARG A 219 10.17 -16.43 -23.41
CA ARG A 219 10.37 -15.09 -22.84
C ARG A 219 9.21 -14.13 -23.12
N THR A 220 8.09 -14.61 -23.64
CA THR A 220 6.94 -13.77 -23.97
C THR A 220 6.01 -13.63 -22.77
N HIS A 221 5.67 -12.38 -22.45
CA HIS A 221 4.62 -12.03 -21.51
C HIS A 221 3.30 -11.78 -22.25
N PRO A 222 2.15 -12.31 -21.77
CA PRO A 222 0.87 -12.22 -22.49
C PRO A 222 0.42 -10.79 -22.85
N GLY A 223 0.70 -9.81 -22.00
CA GLY A 223 0.32 -8.40 -22.22
C GLY A 223 1.44 -7.45 -22.68
N LEU A 224 2.70 -7.92 -22.76
CA LEU A 224 3.85 -7.04 -23.05
C LEU A 224 4.70 -7.52 -24.23
N GLY A 225 4.43 -8.72 -24.77
CA GLY A 225 5.25 -9.33 -25.81
C GLY A 225 6.56 -9.89 -25.25
N GLU A 226 7.59 -9.97 -26.10
CA GLU A 226 8.89 -10.53 -25.73
C GLU A 226 9.60 -9.68 -24.67
N ILE A 227 10.08 -10.36 -23.62
CA ILE A 227 10.90 -9.78 -22.57
C ILE A 227 12.36 -10.17 -22.77
N LEU A 228 13.22 -9.18 -23.04
CA LEU A 228 14.62 -9.43 -23.33
C LEU A 228 15.46 -9.54 -22.06
N VAL A 229 16.22 -10.61 -21.94
CA VAL A 229 17.14 -10.86 -20.82
C VAL A 229 18.54 -10.40 -21.24
N THR A 230 19.10 -9.39 -20.57
CA THR A 230 20.28 -8.67 -21.07
C THR A 230 21.36 -8.49 -20.01
N ARG A 231 22.59 -8.18 -20.45
CA ARG A 231 23.71 -7.85 -19.55
C ARG A 231 23.38 -6.72 -18.55
N ASN A 232 22.49 -5.80 -18.92
CA ASN A 232 22.09 -4.70 -18.05
C ASN A 232 21.32 -5.19 -16.82
N GLY A 233 20.37 -6.12 -17.00
CA GLY A 233 19.66 -6.75 -15.88
C GLY A 233 20.61 -7.51 -14.97
N TRP A 234 21.52 -8.30 -15.54
CA TRP A 234 22.57 -9.00 -14.77
C TRP A 234 23.42 -8.03 -13.93
N ARG A 235 23.96 -6.98 -14.57
CA ARG A 235 24.77 -5.95 -13.89
C ARG A 235 23.98 -5.24 -12.80
N HIS A 236 22.68 -5.00 -13.01
CA HIS A 236 21.80 -4.39 -12.03
C HIS A 236 21.63 -5.30 -10.81
N ILE A 237 21.38 -6.59 -11.02
CA ILE A 237 21.23 -7.58 -9.95
C ILE A 237 22.50 -7.71 -9.13
N THR A 238 23.67 -7.80 -9.78
CA THR A 238 24.96 -8.09 -9.14
C THR A 238 25.82 -6.85 -8.88
N ARG A 239 25.23 -5.64 -8.82
CA ARG A 239 25.98 -4.39 -8.65
C ARG A 239 26.76 -4.39 -7.33
N LYS A 240 28.03 -3.98 -7.34
CA LYS A 240 28.92 -3.96 -6.14
C LYS A 240 28.32 -3.24 -4.92
N GLY A 241 27.55 -2.16 -5.13
CA GLY A 241 26.88 -1.43 -4.05
C GLY A 241 25.54 -1.99 -3.59
N ARG A 242 25.12 -3.19 -4.02
CA ARG A 242 23.93 -3.87 -3.48
C ARG A 242 24.35 -4.72 -2.28
N ARG A 243 23.51 -4.73 -1.24
CA ARG A 243 23.67 -5.61 -0.07
C ARG A 243 23.72 -7.07 -0.52
N HIS A 244 24.61 -7.87 0.08
CA HIS A 244 24.85 -9.25 -0.32
C HIS A 244 23.58 -10.10 -0.25
N GLU A 245 22.75 -9.92 0.77
CA GLU A 245 21.49 -10.65 0.96
C GLU A 245 20.51 -10.39 -0.19
N ARG A 246 20.45 -9.15 -0.69
CA ARG A 246 19.61 -8.79 -1.85
C ARG A 246 20.12 -9.42 -3.13
N ILE A 247 21.45 -9.56 -3.28
CA ILE A 247 22.04 -10.24 -4.42
C ILE A 247 21.68 -11.73 -4.34
N VAL A 248 21.93 -12.40 -3.22
CA VAL A 248 21.61 -13.82 -3.00
C VAL A 248 20.13 -14.10 -3.31
N GLN A 249 19.22 -13.31 -2.73
CA GLN A 249 17.79 -13.45 -2.97
C GLN A 249 17.44 -13.28 -4.46
N SER A 250 17.97 -12.25 -5.13
CA SER A 250 17.70 -12.05 -6.56
C SER A 250 18.19 -13.25 -7.40
N LEU A 251 19.34 -13.83 -7.04
CA LEU A 251 19.93 -14.96 -7.75
C LEU A 251 19.16 -16.25 -7.55
N GLN A 252 18.54 -16.47 -6.38
CA GLN A 252 17.69 -17.64 -6.09
C GLN A 252 16.31 -17.56 -6.76
N LEU A 253 15.88 -16.38 -7.20
CA LEU A 253 14.54 -16.14 -7.75
C LEU A 253 14.52 -16.06 -9.29
N LEU A 254 15.61 -16.37 -10.00
CA LEU A 254 15.67 -16.22 -11.45
C LEU A 254 14.73 -17.20 -12.19
N GLY A 255 14.62 -18.45 -11.72
CA GLY A 255 13.68 -19.41 -12.30
C GLY A 255 12.22 -18.98 -12.08
N ILE A 256 11.89 -18.53 -10.87
CA ILE A 256 10.58 -17.93 -10.55
C ILE A 256 10.31 -16.70 -11.44
N ALA A 257 11.30 -15.84 -11.65
CA ALA A 257 11.14 -14.67 -12.51
C ALA A 257 10.81 -15.04 -13.97
N LYS A 258 11.50 -16.04 -14.52
CA LYS A 258 11.21 -16.59 -15.85
C LYS A 258 9.76 -17.09 -15.94
N ARG A 259 9.30 -17.82 -14.93
CA ARG A 259 7.94 -18.35 -14.88
C ARG A 259 6.87 -17.27 -14.73
N MET A 260 7.09 -16.31 -13.83
CA MET A 260 6.20 -15.16 -13.63
C MET A 260 5.99 -14.35 -14.91
N ILE A 261 7.04 -14.18 -15.73
CA ILE A 261 6.94 -13.49 -17.03
C ILE A 261 5.95 -14.19 -17.97
N LYS A 262 5.84 -15.52 -17.93
CA LYS A 262 4.95 -16.29 -18.81
C LYS A 262 3.52 -16.38 -18.28
N GLU A 263 3.36 -16.54 -16.97
CA GLU A 263 2.08 -16.93 -16.36
C GLU A 263 1.26 -15.75 -15.79
N VAL A 264 1.92 -14.72 -15.28
CA VAL A 264 1.24 -13.59 -14.61
C VAL A 264 0.91 -12.52 -15.65
N LYS A 265 -0.38 -12.20 -15.81
CA LYS A 265 -0.84 -11.20 -16.79
C LYS A 265 -0.78 -9.77 -16.28
N ASP A 266 -0.91 -9.59 -14.97
CA ASP A 266 -1.02 -8.28 -14.34
C ASP A 266 0.31 -7.55 -14.29
N VAL A 267 0.32 -6.33 -14.83
CA VAL A 267 1.50 -5.46 -14.88
C VAL A 267 1.18 -4.13 -14.22
N GLY A 268 1.92 -3.82 -13.16
CA GLY A 268 1.88 -2.53 -12.47
C GLY A 268 3.03 -1.61 -12.88
N TRP A 269 2.90 -0.32 -12.60
CA TRP A 269 3.97 0.67 -12.79
C TRP A 269 4.81 0.80 -11.52
N VAL A 270 6.14 0.76 -11.66
CA VAL A 270 7.09 0.78 -10.53
C VAL A 270 8.06 1.94 -10.66
N GLY A 271 7.56 3.17 -10.50
CA GLY A 271 8.41 4.35 -10.40
C GLY A 271 7.95 5.51 -11.28
N ARG A 272 8.90 6.36 -11.66
CA ARG A 272 8.66 7.52 -12.53
C ARG A 272 9.07 7.18 -13.96
N MET A 273 8.28 7.65 -14.91
CA MET A 273 8.67 7.69 -16.31
C MET A 273 9.76 8.76 -16.47
N GLU A 274 10.86 8.38 -17.09
CA GLU A 274 11.97 9.26 -17.46
C GLU A 274 11.87 9.53 -18.96
N GLU A 275 11.90 10.81 -19.33
CA GLU A 275 11.96 11.21 -20.74
C GLU A 275 13.30 11.88 -21.01
N ARG A 276 13.92 11.55 -22.14
CA ARG A 276 15.15 12.16 -22.60
C ARG A 276 15.07 12.41 -24.09
N GLN A 277 15.41 13.61 -24.52
CA GLN A 277 15.61 13.91 -25.94
C GLN A 277 16.96 13.35 -26.40
N LEU A 278 16.94 12.62 -27.52
CA LEU A 278 18.13 12.07 -28.17
C LEU A 278 18.70 13.08 -29.16
N LYS A 279 19.97 12.90 -29.54
CA LYS A 279 20.71 13.82 -30.43
C LYS A 279 20.04 14.02 -31.80
N ASN A 280 19.27 13.05 -32.27
CA ASN A 280 18.52 13.08 -33.53
C ASN A 280 17.12 13.70 -33.39
N GLY A 281 16.82 14.37 -32.27
CA GLY A 281 15.52 15.00 -32.01
C GLY A 281 14.40 14.05 -31.55
N THR A 282 14.63 12.73 -31.53
CA THR A 282 13.65 11.75 -31.03
C THR A 282 13.58 11.74 -29.50
N ILE A 283 12.45 11.31 -28.94
CA ILE A 283 12.22 11.23 -27.50
C ILE A 283 12.33 9.78 -27.05
N GLN A 284 13.22 9.51 -26.11
CA GLN A 284 13.28 8.24 -25.41
C GLN A 284 12.47 8.32 -24.12
N ARG A 285 11.46 7.46 -23.98
CA ARG A 285 10.75 7.21 -22.72
C ARG A 285 11.27 5.93 -22.08
N ARG A 286 11.65 6.02 -20.82
CA ARG A 286 12.08 4.89 -19.98
C ARG A 286 11.14 4.77 -18.79
N GLU A 287 10.67 3.56 -18.54
CA GLU A 287 9.81 3.26 -17.40
C GLU A 287 10.13 1.89 -16.81
N LEU A 288 9.78 1.74 -15.54
CA LEU A 288 9.90 0.48 -14.83
C LEU A 288 8.51 -0.09 -14.58
N LEU A 289 8.31 -1.33 -15.00
CA LEU A 289 7.10 -2.10 -14.82
C LEU A 289 7.35 -3.19 -13.76
N GLY A 290 6.28 -3.64 -13.11
CA GLY A 290 6.32 -4.62 -12.04
C GLY A 290 5.30 -5.72 -12.26
N ILE A 291 5.76 -6.96 -12.24
CA ILE A 291 4.92 -8.15 -12.17
C ILE A 291 5.00 -8.66 -10.73
N ARG A 292 3.86 -8.84 -10.07
CA ARG A 292 3.79 -9.33 -8.69
C ARG A 292 3.02 -10.64 -8.64
N ALA A 293 3.53 -11.60 -7.87
CA ALA A 293 2.86 -12.86 -7.62
C ALA A 293 3.07 -13.29 -6.16
N ARG A 294 2.11 -14.06 -5.66
CA ARG A 294 2.18 -14.69 -4.35
C ARG A 294 2.74 -16.09 -4.53
N VAL A 295 3.97 -16.33 -4.08
CA VAL A 295 4.71 -17.56 -4.39
C VAL A 295 4.84 -18.43 -3.14
N LYS A 296 4.25 -19.62 -3.19
CA LYS A 296 4.42 -20.69 -2.20
C LYS A 296 5.69 -21.47 -2.53
N PHE A 297 6.59 -21.58 -1.57
CA PHE A 297 7.82 -22.36 -1.71
C PHE A 297 7.69 -23.69 -0.96
N PRO A 298 8.22 -24.81 -1.50
CA PRO A 298 8.12 -26.10 -0.82
C PRO A 298 9.07 -26.20 0.39
N PHE A 299 10.17 -25.45 0.40
CA PHE A 299 11.24 -25.54 1.42
C PHE A 299 11.31 -24.31 2.34
N ARG A 300 10.38 -23.35 2.23
CA ARG A 300 10.35 -22.13 3.06
C ARG A 300 8.99 -21.46 3.01
N GLN A 301 8.81 -20.43 3.83
CA GLN A 301 7.58 -19.65 3.86
C GLN A 301 7.22 -19.00 2.52
N GLU A 302 5.91 -18.88 2.30
CA GLU A 302 5.33 -18.11 1.20
C GLU A 302 5.83 -16.65 1.21
N SER A 303 5.99 -16.06 0.02
CA SER A 303 6.38 -14.66 -0.11
C SER A 303 5.81 -14.03 -1.38
N VAL A 304 5.63 -12.71 -1.35
CA VAL A 304 5.33 -11.93 -2.54
C VAL A 304 6.63 -11.68 -3.30
N ILE A 305 6.67 -12.12 -4.56
CA ILE A 305 7.79 -11.90 -5.46
C ILE A 305 7.43 -10.76 -6.40
N GLN A 306 8.39 -9.87 -6.64
CA GLN A 306 8.27 -8.78 -7.59
C GLN A 306 9.37 -8.87 -8.64
N VAL A 307 8.96 -9.05 -9.89
CA VAL A 307 9.81 -8.95 -11.08
C VAL A 307 9.71 -7.53 -11.62
N ILE A 308 10.86 -6.90 -11.83
CA ILE A 308 10.97 -5.57 -12.42
C ILE A 308 11.39 -5.70 -13.87
N LEU A 309 10.64 -5.07 -14.76
CA LEU A 309 10.95 -4.93 -16.16
C LEU A 309 11.28 -3.46 -16.46
N GLU A 310 12.24 -3.22 -17.34
CA GLU A 310 12.53 -1.90 -17.89
C GLU A 310 11.97 -1.85 -19.32
N ARG A 311 11.02 -0.95 -19.56
CA ARG A 311 10.49 -0.66 -20.90
C ARG A 311 11.09 0.64 -21.42
N LYS A 312 11.60 0.59 -22.64
CA LYS A 312 12.14 1.73 -23.39
C LYS A 312 11.35 1.89 -24.68
N ARG A 313 10.86 3.10 -24.91
CA ARG A 313 10.14 3.48 -26.12
C ARG A 313 10.83 4.68 -26.76
N ILE A 314 11.02 4.64 -28.07
CA ILE A 314 11.59 5.75 -28.84
C ILE A 314 10.49 6.30 -29.74
N TYR A 315 10.26 7.61 -29.65
CA TYR A 315 9.26 8.34 -30.40
C TYR A 315 9.90 9.37 -31.32
N GLY A 316 9.47 9.39 -32.58
CA GLY A 316 9.60 10.54 -33.48
C GLY A 316 8.26 11.25 -33.55
N LYS A 317 7.65 11.28 -34.74
CA LYS A 317 6.22 11.65 -34.90
C LYS A 317 5.29 10.53 -34.41
N SER A 318 5.73 9.28 -34.48
CA SER A 318 5.05 8.08 -33.99
C SER A 318 6.02 7.19 -33.19
N LEU A 319 5.53 6.07 -32.65
CA LEU A 319 6.37 5.07 -31.97
C LEU A 319 7.30 4.41 -33.01
N ILE A 320 8.61 4.57 -32.83
CA ILE A 320 9.64 4.01 -33.70
C ILE A 320 10.08 2.64 -33.19
N SER A 321 10.28 2.51 -31.88
CA SER A 321 10.68 1.23 -31.28
C SER A 321 10.20 1.12 -29.85
N GLU A 322 9.91 -0.12 -29.46
CA GLU A 322 9.58 -0.51 -28.10
C GLU A 322 10.41 -1.72 -27.72
N ARG A 323 11.00 -1.68 -26.53
CA ARG A 323 11.80 -2.78 -26.00
C ARG A 323 11.52 -2.95 -24.52
N THR A 324 11.10 -4.13 -24.12
CA THR A 324 10.96 -4.50 -22.71
C THR A 324 12.07 -5.46 -22.32
N THR A 325 12.71 -5.19 -21.18
CA THR A 325 13.87 -5.96 -20.71
C THR A 325 13.68 -6.38 -19.26
N PHE A 326 14.11 -7.59 -18.91
CA PHE A 326 14.19 -8.01 -17.52
C PHE A 326 15.27 -7.20 -16.78
N TYR A 327 14.91 -6.62 -15.63
CA TYR A 327 15.78 -5.70 -14.90
C TYR A 327 16.18 -6.23 -13.51
N SER A 328 15.24 -6.77 -12.72
CA SER A 328 15.52 -7.34 -11.39
C SER A 328 14.39 -8.27 -10.93
N VAL A 329 14.66 -9.08 -9.92
CA VAL A 329 13.63 -9.79 -9.12
C VAL A 329 13.98 -9.71 -7.63
N TYR A 330 13.00 -9.64 -6.74
CA TYR A 330 13.19 -9.65 -5.29
C TYR A 330 11.91 -10.03 -4.54
N GLU A 331 12.01 -10.32 -3.24
CA GLU A 331 10.84 -10.47 -2.37
C GLU A 331 10.35 -9.09 -1.93
N ALA A 332 9.14 -8.73 -2.37
CA ALA A 332 8.50 -7.50 -1.96
C ALA A 332 7.92 -7.67 -0.56
N ARG A 333 8.77 -7.61 0.49
CA ARG A 333 8.45 -7.30 1.91
C ARG A 333 9.56 -7.55 2.93
N ARG A 334 10.70 -8.14 2.57
CA ARG A 334 11.82 -8.26 3.53
C ARG A 334 12.71 -7.01 3.51
N GLY A 335 12.32 -6.02 4.31
CA GLY A 335 13.18 -4.92 4.77
C GLY A 335 12.75 -3.50 4.38
N LYS A 336 12.12 -2.79 5.32
CA LYS A 336 12.92 -1.93 6.22
C LYS A 336 12.81 -2.49 7.62
#